data_AF-A0A956CZ86-F1
#
_entry.id   AF-A0A956CZ86-F1
#
_cell.length_a   1.000
_cell.length_b   1.000
_cell.length_c   1.000
_cell.angle_alpha   90.00
_cell.angle_beta   90.00
_cell.angle_gamma   90.00
#
_symmetry.space_group_name_H-M   'P 1'
#
loop_
_entity.id
_entity.type
_entity.pdbx_description
1 polymer ?
#
loop_
_entity_poly.entity_id
_entity_poly.type
_entity_poly.pdbx_seq_one_letter_code
_entity_poly.pdbx_strand_id
1 'polypeptide(L)'
;MGAASQELTERAKLLISERRYQEAVRACRRALLSNPGQVEIRLLLGEALLALERYDEVRVEMIALARKAPDRGAVHRLLGEAYLRDGRPTEAIESLRRALQLDPEDEVAEELIAEAADENAPVSTTIERWFAEEAEPTVETESPAWEEVSTPVPGGATHPPELEPVEPSIQIDPSLVEEALAARPKTSPASPRVRSRKPTMAGHAAFAP
;
A
#
# COMPACT_ATOMS: atom_id res chain seq x y z
N MET A 1 7.07 -10.55 -29.22
CA MET A 1 7.91 -9.46 -28.69
C MET A 1 8.49 -9.73 -27.29
N GLY A 2 8.41 -10.95 -26.72
CA GLY A 2 8.90 -11.23 -25.34
C GLY A 2 10.38 -11.63 -25.21
N ALA A 3 10.96 -12.25 -26.24
CA ALA A 3 12.31 -12.83 -26.16
C ALA A 3 13.42 -11.79 -25.88
N ALA A 4 13.36 -10.62 -26.52
CA ALA A 4 14.33 -9.55 -26.30
C ALA A 4 14.25 -8.95 -24.89
N SER A 5 13.05 -8.89 -24.29
CA SER A 5 12.89 -8.44 -22.90
C SER A 5 13.47 -9.47 -21.94
N GLN A 6 13.23 -10.77 -22.18
CA GLN A 6 13.75 -11.85 -21.35
C GLN A 6 15.29 -11.90 -21.39
N GLU A 7 15.89 -11.77 -22.57
CA GLU A 7 17.36 -11.71 -22.71
C GLU A 7 17.96 -10.55 -21.92
N LEU A 8 17.34 -9.37 -21.98
CA LEU A 8 17.79 -8.19 -21.24
C LEU A 8 17.60 -8.35 -19.73
N THR A 9 16.56 -9.05 -19.28
CA THR A 9 16.33 -9.38 -17.87
C THR A 9 17.42 -10.32 -17.34
N GLU A 10 17.71 -11.41 -18.05
CA GLU A 10 18.78 -12.34 -17.65
C GLU A 10 20.16 -11.66 -17.68
N ARG A 11 20.40 -10.81 -18.67
CA ARG A 11 21.60 -9.98 -18.71
C ARG A 11 21.68 -9.03 -17.51
N ALA A 12 20.58 -8.40 -17.11
CA ALA A 12 20.56 -7.51 -15.96
C ALA A 12 20.93 -8.24 -14.66
N LYS A 13 20.36 -9.44 -14.45
CA LYS A 13 20.71 -10.30 -13.29
C LYS A 13 22.20 -10.64 -13.27
N LEU A 14 22.76 -11.05 -14.41
CA LEU A 14 24.19 -11.35 -14.52
C LEU A 14 25.03 -10.10 -14.18
N LEU A 15 24.68 -8.94 -14.74
CA LEU A 15 25.39 -7.69 -14.47
C LEU A 15 25.34 -7.27 -13.00
N ILE A 16 24.22 -7.52 -12.30
CA ILE A 16 24.10 -7.28 -10.86
C ILE A 16 25.04 -8.21 -10.07
N SER A 17 25.07 -9.51 -10.42
CA SER A 17 26.00 -10.47 -9.79
C SER A 17 27.47 -10.13 -10.02
N GLU A 18 27.80 -9.55 -11.18
CA GLU A 18 29.14 -9.04 -11.52
C GLU A 18 29.43 -7.66 -10.88
N ARG A 19 28.50 -7.10 -10.09
CA ARG A 19 28.57 -5.74 -9.51
C ARG A 19 28.70 -4.61 -10.54
N ARG A 20 28.29 -4.86 -11.79
CA ARG A 20 28.29 -3.90 -12.91
C ARG A 20 26.98 -3.13 -12.97
N TYR A 21 26.64 -2.44 -11.88
CA TYR A 21 25.33 -1.82 -11.67
C TYR A 21 24.95 -0.76 -12.73
N GLN A 22 25.91 0.04 -13.19
CA GLN A 22 25.72 1.02 -14.28
C GLN A 22 25.25 0.38 -15.60
N GLU A 23 25.74 -0.83 -15.90
CA GLU A 23 25.33 -1.57 -17.08
C GLU A 23 24.00 -2.28 -16.85
N ALA A 24 23.77 -2.80 -15.64
CA ALA A 24 22.49 -3.38 -15.24
C ALA A 24 21.34 -2.37 -15.40
N VAL A 25 21.51 -1.13 -14.91
CA VAL A 25 20.53 -0.05 -15.10
C VAL A 25 20.20 0.17 -16.58
N ARG A 26 21.23 0.19 -17.45
CA ARG A 26 21.04 0.35 -18.90
C ARG A 26 20.27 -0.84 -19.51
N ALA A 27 20.59 -2.06 -19.10
CA ALA A 27 19.87 -3.26 -19.54
C ALA A 27 18.40 -3.24 -19.08
N CYS A 28 18.14 -2.94 -17.80
CA CYS A 28 16.79 -2.83 -17.25
C CYS A 28 15.95 -1.78 -17.96
N ARG A 29 16.50 -0.57 -18.18
CA ARG A 29 15.78 0.49 -18.91
C ARG A 29 15.44 0.08 -20.34
N ARG A 30 16.34 -0.63 -21.04
CA ARG A 30 16.06 -1.15 -22.39
C ARG A 30 14.98 -2.24 -22.38
N ALA A 31 14.99 -3.13 -21.39
CA ALA A 31 13.96 -4.15 -21.23
C ALA A 31 12.57 -3.50 -21.00
N LEU A 32 12.53 -2.46 -20.15
CA LEU A 32 11.31 -1.70 -19.86
C LEU A 32 10.72 -0.98 -21.08
N LEU A 33 11.52 -0.59 -22.08
CA LEU A 33 10.99 -0.04 -23.32
C LEU A 33 10.14 -1.06 -24.10
N SER A 34 10.47 -2.34 -23.99
CA SER A 34 9.74 -3.42 -24.66
C SER A 34 8.56 -3.93 -23.84
N ASN A 35 8.70 -3.93 -22.51
CA ASN A 35 7.63 -4.32 -21.59
C ASN A 35 7.59 -3.42 -20.33
N PRO A 36 6.87 -2.29 -20.36
CA PRO A 36 6.87 -1.31 -19.28
C PRO A 36 6.25 -1.79 -17.96
N GLY A 37 5.44 -2.85 -18.01
CA GLY A 37 4.66 -3.38 -16.88
C GLY A 37 5.31 -4.55 -16.16
N GLN A 38 6.50 -4.99 -16.59
CA GLN A 38 7.18 -6.11 -15.95
C GLN A 38 7.70 -5.69 -14.56
N VAL A 39 7.16 -6.32 -13.51
CA VAL A 39 7.53 -6.03 -12.12
C VAL A 39 8.98 -6.41 -11.83
N GLU A 40 9.37 -7.62 -12.27
CA GLU A 40 10.69 -8.19 -12.02
C GLU A 40 11.84 -7.26 -12.46
N ILE A 41 11.77 -6.72 -13.67
CA ILE A 41 12.84 -5.86 -14.18
C ILE A 41 12.90 -4.50 -13.47
N ARG A 42 11.77 -4.04 -12.89
CA ARG A 42 11.75 -2.83 -12.07
C ARG A 42 12.40 -3.08 -10.71
N LEU A 43 12.22 -4.27 -10.12
CA LEU A 43 12.93 -4.68 -8.91
C LEU A 43 14.45 -4.73 -9.15
N LEU A 44 14.88 -5.38 -10.24
CA LEU A 44 16.30 -5.41 -10.63
C LEU A 44 16.85 -3.99 -10.91
N LEU A 45 16.04 -3.10 -11.48
CA LEU A 45 16.42 -1.69 -11.62
C LEU A 45 16.60 -1.01 -10.26
N GLY A 46 15.68 -1.25 -9.31
CA GLY A 46 15.76 -0.74 -7.94
C GLY A 46 17.03 -1.21 -7.23
N GLU A 47 17.33 -2.50 -7.27
CA GLU A 47 18.56 -3.09 -6.70
C GLU A 47 19.82 -2.46 -7.30
N ALA A 48 19.88 -2.33 -8.63
CA ALA A 48 21.02 -1.72 -9.29
C ALA A 48 21.16 -0.22 -8.98
N LEU A 49 20.05 0.49 -8.73
CA LEU A 49 20.07 1.90 -8.34
C LEU A 49 20.47 2.08 -6.87
N LEU A 50 20.03 1.20 -5.97
CA LEU A 50 20.47 1.16 -4.57
C LEU A 50 21.98 0.97 -4.46
N ALA A 51 22.53 0.01 -5.20
CA ALA A 51 23.96 -0.24 -5.24
C ALA A 51 24.78 0.91 -5.85
N LEU A 52 24.12 1.82 -6.57
CA LEU A 52 24.72 3.06 -7.09
C LEU A 52 24.43 4.28 -6.20
N GLU A 53 23.82 4.07 -5.03
CA GLU A 53 23.46 5.12 -4.07
C GLU A 53 22.47 6.17 -4.65
N ARG A 54 21.68 5.77 -5.64
CA ARG A 54 20.70 6.64 -6.32
C ARG A 54 19.33 6.52 -5.66
N TYR A 55 19.27 6.81 -4.36
CA TYR A 55 18.10 6.56 -3.49
C TYR A 55 16.83 7.26 -3.95
N ASP A 56 16.93 8.50 -4.45
CA ASP A 56 15.79 9.23 -5.01
C ASP A 56 15.14 8.51 -6.19
N GLU A 57 15.94 7.94 -7.09
CA GLU A 57 15.41 7.21 -8.24
C GLU A 57 14.80 5.87 -7.82
N VAL A 58 15.38 5.20 -6.82
CA VAL A 58 14.78 4.00 -6.22
C VAL A 58 13.41 4.35 -5.67
N ARG A 59 13.29 5.41 -4.86
CA ARG A 59 12.02 5.85 -4.28
C ARG A 59 10.97 6.14 -5.35
N VAL A 60 11.32 6.90 -6.39
CA VAL A 60 10.38 7.22 -7.48
C VAL A 60 9.88 5.95 -8.18
N GLU A 61 10.78 5.04 -8.53
CA GLU A 61 10.43 3.80 -9.23
C GLU A 61 9.64 2.84 -8.32
N MET A 62 10.05 2.66 -7.07
CA MET A 62 9.41 1.75 -6.12
C MET A 62 8.05 2.25 -5.64
N ILE A 63 7.86 3.57 -5.41
CA ILE A 63 6.53 4.13 -5.10
C ILE A 63 5.57 3.92 -6.27
N ALA A 64 6.03 4.15 -7.50
CA ALA A 64 5.22 3.92 -8.69
C ALA A 64 4.86 2.43 -8.87
N LEU A 65 5.78 1.54 -8.50
CA LEU A 65 5.58 0.09 -8.56
C LEU A 65 4.65 -0.41 -7.44
N ALA A 66 4.82 0.06 -6.21
CA ALA A 66 3.99 -0.30 -5.06
C ALA A 66 2.50 0.03 -5.30
N ARG A 67 2.21 1.13 -6.01
CA ARG A 67 0.83 1.46 -6.42
C ARG A 67 0.21 0.46 -7.40
N LYS A 68 1.04 -0.25 -8.17
CA LYS A 68 0.60 -1.23 -9.19
C LYS A 68 0.64 -2.67 -8.70
N ALA A 69 1.58 -2.97 -7.81
CA ALA A 69 1.82 -4.29 -7.25
C ALA A 69 2.02 -4.15 -5.72
N PRO A 70 0.95 -3.79 -4.98
CA PRO A 70 1.01 -3.53 -3.53
C PRO A 70 1.23 -4.80 -2.68
N ASP A 71 1.18 -5.96 -3.31
CA ASP A 71 1.37 -7.30 -2.74
C ASP A 71 2.82 -7.79 -2.85
N ARG A 72 3.73 -6.98 -3.38
CA ARG A 72 5.14 -7.36 -3.58
C ARG A 72 6.01 -6.87 -2.43
N GLY A 73 6.28 -7.74 -1.46
CA GLY A 73 7.16 -7.46 -0.30
C GLY A 73 8.51 -6.86 -0.68
N ALA A 74 9.17 -7.42 -1.71
CA ALA A 74 10.44 -6.92 -2.22
C ALA A 74 10.42 -5.42 -2.63
N VAL A 75 9.28 -4.89 -3.11
CA VAL A 75 9.16 -3.45 -3.44
C VAL A 75 9.28 -2.61 -2.18
N HIS A 76 8.61 -3.03 -1.11
CA HIS A 76 8.62 -2.36 0.18
C HIS A 76 9.96 -2.49 0.88
N ARG A 77 10.65 -3.63 0.72
CA ARG A 77 12.02 -3.81 1.21
C ARG A 77 12.99 -2.85 0.53
N LEU A 78 13.01 -2.79 -0.81
CA LEU A 78 13.89 -1.87 -1.55
C LEU A 78 13.58 -0.40 -1.24
N LEU A 79 12.31 -0.06 -1.02
CA LEU A 79 11.92 1.28 -0.57
C LEU A 79 12.47 1.59 0.83
N GLY A 80 12.36 0.64 1.75
CA GLY A 80 12.86 0.76 3.11
C GLY A 80 14.37 0.88 3.18
N GLU A 81 15.09 0.04 2.45
CA GLU A 81 16.55 0.12 2.32
C GLU A 81 16.98 1.48 1.74
N ALA A 82 16.28 1.99 0.72
CA ALA A 82 16.57 3.30 0.16
C ALA A 82 16.39 4.43 1.19
N TYR A 83 15.33 4.38 2.01
CA TYR A 83 15.13 5.37 3.07
C TYR A 83 16.20 5.27 4.15
N LEU A 84 16.57 4.07 4.56
CA LEU A 84 17.60 3.88 5.59
C LEU A 84 18.93 4.48 5.14
N ARG A 85 19.35 4.17 3.91
CA ARG A 85 20.61 4.69 3.35
C ARG A 85 20.58 6.18 3.02
N ASP A 86 19.39 6.76 2.86
CA ASP A 86 19.15 8.21 2.74
C ASP A 86 19.09 8.92 4.11
N GLY A 87 19.32 8.20 5.22
CA GLY A 87 19.30 8.76 6.58
C GLY A 87 17.90 9.00 7.14
N ARG A 88 16.90 8.26 6.66
CA ARG A 88 15.48 8.39 7.03
C ARG A 88 14.97 7.10 7.68
N PRO A 89 15.45 6.76 8.90
CA PRO A 89 15.18 5.48 9.54
C PRO A 89 13.70 5.28 9.90
N THR A 90 12.95 6.34 10.18
CA THR A 90 11.52 6.24 10.50
C THR A 90 10.71 5.74 9.30
N GLU A 91 10.89 6.35 8.13
CA GLU A 91 10.23 5.93 6.88
C GLU A 91 10.75 4.57 6.38
N ALA A 92 12.01 4.24 6.69
CA ALA A 92 12.57 2.93 6.43
C ALA A 92 11.81 1.84 7.19
N ILE A 93 11.64 2.01 8.50
CA ILE A 93 10.93 1.05 9.35
C ILE A 93 9.48 0.86 8.89
N GLU A 94 8.76 1.94 8.55
CA GLU A 94 7.39 1.83 8.03
C GLU A 94 7.33 0.98 6.75
N SER A 95 8.27 1.21 5.83
CA SER A 95 8.36 0.49 4.56
C SER A 95 8.73 -0.98 4.78
N LEU A 96 9.74 -1.26 5.62
CA LEU A 96 10.21 -2.61 5.91
C LEU A 96 9.18 -3.44 6.66
N ARG A 97 8.39 -2.82 7.55
CA ARG A 97 7.24 -3.52 8.17
C ARG A 97 6.23 -3.97 7.14
N ARG A 98 5.96 -3.13 6.13
CA ARG A 98 5.05 -3.55 5.06
C ARG A 98 5.64 -4.70 4.25
N ALA A 99 6.96 -4.75 4.09
CA ALA A 99 7.63 -5.91 3.50
C ALA A 99 7.39 -7.18 4.33
N LEU A 100 7.63 -7.13 5.65
CA LEU A 100 7.42 -8.27 6.55
C LEU A 100 5.95 -8.70 6.70
N GLN A 101 5.00 -7.78 6.58
CA GLN A 101 3.57 -8.12 6.52
C GLN A 101 3.20 -8.92 5.26
N LEU A 102 3.93 -8.72 4.17
CA LEU A 102 3.72 -9.40 2.89
C LEU A 102 4.55 -10.68 2.77
N ASP A 103 5.74 -10.66 3.35
CA ASP A 103 6.69 -11.76 3.39
C ASP A 103 7.35 -11.83 4.79
N PRO A 104 6.75 -12.57 5.73
CA PRO A 104 7.26 -12.67 7.10
C PRO A 104 8.64 -13.33 7.21
N GLU A 105 9.12 -14.00 6.16
CA GLU A 105 10.41 -14.71 6.13
C GLU A 105 11.51 -13.86 5.46
N ASP A 106 11.25 -12.57 5.14
CA ASP A 106 12.25 -11.67 4.59
C ASP A 106 13.26 -11.23 5.67
N GLU A 107 14.25 -12.11 5.92
CA GLU A 107 15.34 -11.89 6.88
C GLU A 107 16.05 -10.55 6.65
N VAL A 108 16.20 -10.14 5.39
CA VAL A 108 16.85 -8.87 5.03
C VAL A 108 16.01 -7.68 5.52
N ALA A 109 14.67 -7.77 5.42
CA ALA A 109 13.81 -6.72 5.94
C ALA A 109 13.88 -6.63 7.48
N GLU A 110 14.01 -7.76 8.18
CA GLU A 110 14.20 -7.79 9.63
C GLU A 110 15.54 -7.17 10.04
N GLU A 111 16.64 -7.55 9.39
CA GLU A 111 17.98 -6.98 9.61
C GLU A 111 17.99 -5.46 9.41
N LEU A 112 17.38 -4.97 8.33
CA LEU A 112 17.31 -3.54 8.04
C LEU A 112 16.45 -2.78 9.07
N ILE A 113 15.43 -3.41 9.66
CA ILE A 113 14.66 -2.80 10.77
C ILE A 113 15.53 -2.68 12.01
N ALA A 114 16.31 -3.71 12.33
CA ALA A 114 17.24 -3.66 13.47
C ALA A 114 18.29 -2.55 13.28
N GLU A 115 18.89 -2.44 12.09
CA GLU A 115 19.82 -1.36 11.74
C GLU A 115 19.16 0.03 11.89
N ALA A 116 17.96 0.20 11.33
CA ALA A 116 17.21 1.45 11.42
C ALA A 116 16.78 1.82 12.85
N ALA A 117 16.57 0.81 13.70
CA ALA A 117 16.18 0.96 15.09
C ALA A 117 17.37 1.37 15.98
N ASP A 118 18.55 0.84 15.69
CA ASP A 118 19.79 1.12 16.44
C ASP A 118 20.26 2.56 16.23
N GLU A 119 20.06 3.12 15.04
CA GLU A 119 20.32 4.55 14.77
C GLU A 119 19.39 5.50 15.56
N ASN A 120 18.30 4.99 16.15
CA ASN A 120 17.22 5.80 16.73
C ASN A 120 16.67 5.31 18.10
N ALA A 121 17.43 4.55 18.88
CA ALA A 121 16.91 3.88 20.09
C ALA A 121 16.34 4.84 21.18
N PRO A 122 15.27 4.47 21.93
CA PRO A 122 14.86 3.09 22.20
C PRO A 122 13.57 2.65 21.46
N VAL A 123 13.76 1.67 20.58
CA VAL A 123 12.73 0.90 19.85
C VAL A 123 12.14 -0.26 20.68
N SER A 124 12.59 -0.47 21.92
CA SER A 124 12.10 -1.54 22.80
C SER A 124 10.59 -1.48 23.05
N THR A 125 9.99 -0.28 23.16
CA THR A 125 8.55 -0.14 23.44
C THR A 125 7.69 -0.31 22.18
N THR A 126 8.26 -0.09 21.00
CA THR A 126 7.46 0.14 19.79
C THR A 126 7.19 -1.16 19.04
N ILE A 127 8.16 -2.08 19.00
CA ILE A 127 7.99 -3.40 18.38
C ILE A 127 7.09 -4.29 19.27
N GLU A 128 7.33 -4.34 20.59
CA GLU A 128 6.45 -5.09 21.50
C GLU A 128 5.01 -4.54 21.51
N ARG A 129 4.83 -3.21 21.51
CA ARG A 129 3.49 -2.60 21.48
C ARG A 129 2.76 -2.87 20.17
N TRP A 130 3.45 -2.89 19.03
CA TRP A 130 2.80 -3.09 17.73
C TRP A 130 2.52 -4.57 17.40
N PHE A 131 3.38 -5.50 17.83
CA PHE A 131 3.04 -6.92 17.77
C PHE A 131 1.96 -7.31 18.79
N ALA A 132 1.84 -6.58 19.92
CA ALA A 132 0.76 -6.77 20.87
C ALA A 132 -0.60 -6.19 20.41
N GLU A 133 -0.61 -5.19 19.52
CA GLU A 133 -1.84 -4.52 19.07
C GLU A 133 -2.51 -5.24 17.89
N GLU A 134 -1.76 -6.00 17.08
CA GLU A 134 -2.30 -6.85 16.00
C GLU A 134 -2.52 -8.32 16.40
N ALA A 135 -2.06 -8.74 17.60
CA ALA A 135 -2.50 -9.99 18.18
C ALA A 135 -3.95 -9.80 18.65
N GLU A 136 -4.90 -10.31 17.87
CA GLU A 136 -6.35 -10.28 18.15
C GLU A 136 -6.66 -10.55 19.64
N PRO A 137 -7.73 -9.95 20.20
CA PRO A 137 -8.14 -10.23 21.56
C PRO A 137 -8.36 -11.73 21.68
N THR A 138 -7.51 -12.40 22.46
CA THR A 138 -7.82 -13.72 23.00
C THR A 138 -9.18 -13.56 23.64
N VAL A 139 -10.19 -14.14 23.00
CA VAL A 139 -11.49 -14.37 23.59
C VAL A 139 -11.19 -15.19 24.83
N GLU A 140 -11.10 -14.52 25.98
CA GLU A 140 -11.19 -15.15 27.28
C GLU A 140 -12.56 -15.81 27.30
N THR A 141 -12.58 -17.08 26.90
CA THR A 141 -13.63 -18.02 27.21
C THR A 141 -13.63 -18.24 28.71
N GLU A 142 -14.08 -17.23 29.46
CA GLU A 142 -14.52 -17.43 30.84
C GLU A 142 -16.00 -17.79 30.82
N SER A 143 -16.25 -19.09 30.74
CA SER A 143 -17.38 -19.75 31.39
C SER A 143 -17.15 -21.26 31.38
N PRO A 144 -17.38 -21.95 32.51
CA PRO A 144 -18.69 -21.91 33.13
C PRO A 144 -18.72 -21.66 34.63
N ALA A 145 -19.72 -20.86 34.99
CA ALA A 145 -20.64 -21.06 36.09
C ALA A 145 -20.66 -22.49 36.67
N TRP A 146 -19.92 -22.71 37.75
CA TRP A 146 -20.37 -23.45 38.92
C TRP A 146 -19.35 -23.19 40.03
N GLU A 147 -19.64 -22.25 40.92
CA GLU A 147 -19.27 -22.43 42.32
C GLU A 147 -20.27 -21.65 43.18
N GLU A 148 -21.18 -22.45 43.74
CA GLU A 148 -22.12 -22.03 44.75
C GLU A 148 -21.36 -21.53 45.98
N VAL A 149 -21.59 -20.28 46.39
CA VAL A 149 -21.67 -19.98 47.82
C VAL A 149 -22.94 -19.17 48.08
N SER A 150 -23.87 -19.90 48.67
CA SER A 150 -25.10 -19.47 49.33
C SER A 150 -24.85 -18.38 50.36
N THR A 151 -25.64 -17.29 50.34
CA THR A 151 -26.37 -16.80 51.52
C THR A 151 -27.56 -15.92 51.09
N PRO A 152 -28.67 -15.91 51.86
CA PRO A 152 -29.88 -15.16 51.51
C PRO A 152 -29.89 -13.76 52.15
N VAL A 153 -30.32 -12.74 51.40
CA VAL A 153 -30.76 -11.46 51.96
C VAL A 153 -32.09 -11.05 51.32
N PRO A 154 -33.15 -10.76 52.10
CA PRO A 154 -34.47 -10.46 51.57
C PRO A 154 -34.69 -8.95 51.40
N GLY A 155 -35.49 -8.59 50.39
CA GLY A 155 -36.31 -7.37 50.39
C GLY A 155 -35.65 -6.12 49.82
N GLY A 156 -36.13 -5.70 48.64
CA GLY A 156 -35.82 -4.38 48.08
C GLY A 156 -36.22 -4.29 46.62
N ALA A 157 -37.44 -3.83 46.35
CA ALA A 157 -37.96 -3.61 45.02
C ALA A 157 -37.28 -2.40 44.34
N THR A 158 -36.90 -2.55 43.07
CA THR A 158 -36.85 -1.44 42.09
C THR A 158 -36.85 -2.00 40.67
N HIS A 159 -37.82 -1.54 39.86
CA HIS A 159 -37.89 -1.75 38.42
C HIS A 159 -36.64 -1.19 37.70
N PRO A 160 -36.16 -1.80 36.59
CA PRO A 160 -35.23 -1.12 35.69
C PRO A 160 -35.99 -0.15 34.75
N PRO A 161 -35.51 1.09 34.51
CA PRO A 161 -35.99 1.89 33.40
C PRO A 161 -35.34 1.44 32.09
N GLU A 162 -36.21 1.25 31.10
CA GLU A 162 -35.96 1.01 29.68
C GLU A 162 -35.17 2.18 29.08
N LEU A 163 -33.99 1.91 28.52
CA LEU A 163 -33.17 2.90 27.81
C LEU A 163 -33.37 2.71 26.31
N GLU A 164 -34.08 3.64 25.69
CA GLU A 164 -34.23 3.74 24.23
C GLU A 164 -32.90 4.06 23.54
N PRO A 165 -32.69 3.59 22.29
CA PRO A 165 -31.46 3.86 21.55
C PRO A 165 -31.34 5.33 21.13
N VAL A 166 -30.20 5.95 21.46
CA VAL A 166 -29.86 7.33 21.09
C VAL A 166 -29.28 7.34 19.67
N GLU A 167 -30.00 7.91 18.71
CA GLU A 167 -29.44 8.27 17.40
C GLU A 167 -28.55 9.51 17.53
N PRO A 168 -27.31 9.52 16.99
CA PRO A 168 -26.48 10.72 17.03
C PRO A 168 -26.98 11.76 16.01
N SER A 169 -27.62 12.81 16.50
CA SER A 169 -27.90 14.03 15.75
C SER A 169 -26.60 14.78 15.45
N ILE A 170 -26.03 14.59 14.26
CA ILE A 170 -24.97 15.45 13.75
C ILE A 170 -25.62 16.69 13.12
N GLN A 171 -25.57 17.81 13.83
CA GLN A 171 -25.90 19.12 13.27
C GLN A 171 -24.69 19.66 12.52
N ILE A 172 -24.78 19.70 11.19
CA ILE A 172 -23.81 20.42 10.35
C ILE A 172 -24.30 21.87 10.22
N ASP A 173 -23.49 22.82 10.65
CA ASP A 173 -23.79 24.25 10.56
C ASP A 173 -23.82 24.69 9.08
N PRO A 174 -24.95 25.19 8.57
CA PRO A 174 -25.12 25.52 7.14
C PRO A 174 -24.32 26.74 6.67
N SER A 175 -23.61 27.45 7.57
CA SER A 175 -22.78 28.60 7.21
C SER A 175 -21.43 28.23 6.56
N LEU A 176 -20.99 26.97 6.67
CA LEU A 176 -19.70 26.49 6.14
C LEU A 176 -19.76 26.00 4.68
N VAL A 177 -20.93 25.99 4.04
CA VAL A 177 -21.11 25.46 2.67
C VAL A 177 -20.87 26.53 1.58
N GLU A 178 -20.96 27.82 1.92
CA GLU A 178 -20.89 28.93 0.95
C GLU A 178 -19.46 29.34 0.56
N GLU A 179 -18.43 28.99 1.36
CA GLU A 179 -17.05 29.40 1.06
C GLU A 179 -16.37 28.51 0.00
N ALA A 180 -16.95 27.33 -0.30
CA ALA A 180 -16.42 26.39 -1.29
C ALA A 180 -16.85 26.67 -2.75
N LEU A 181 -17.71 27.68 -2.99
CA LEU A 181 -18.26 27.97 -4.33
C LEU A 181 -17.67 29.21 -5.05
N ALA A 182 -16.76 29.95 -4.42
CA ALA A 182 -16.25 31.22 -4.97
C ALA A 182 -14.98 31.12 -5.85
N ALA A 183 -14.34 29.96 -5.97
CA ALA A 183 -13.11 29.81 -6.76
C ALA A 183 -13.34 29.07 -8.10
N ARG A 184 -14.02 29.72 -9.06
CA ARG A 184 -13.99 29.29 -10.48
C ARG A 184 -13.14 30.25 -11.31
N PRO A 185 -12.00 29.85 -11.89
CA PRO A 185 -11.36 30.64 -12.94
C PRO A 185 -12.18 30.54 -14.24
N LYS A 186 -12.63 31.70 -14.71
CA LYS A 186 -13.27 31.91 -16.02
C LYS A 186 -12.21 31.92 -17.12
N THR A 187 -12.04 30.84 -17.88
CA THR A 187 -11.59 30.91 -19.29
C THR A 187 -11.90 29.60 -20.04
N SER A 188 -12.79 29.70 -21.02
CA SER A 188 -12.93 28.85 -22.22
C SER A 188 -13.38 29.83 -23.32
N PRO A 189 -13.08 29.68 -24.64
CA PRO A 189 -13.28 28.43 -25.38
C PRO A 189 -12.37 28.15 -26.61
N ALA A 190 -12.33 26.90 -27.06
CA ALA A 190 -12.34 26.47 -28.48
C ALA A 190 -12.17 24.94 -28.58
N SER A 191 -13.23 24.15 -28.76
CA SER A 191 -13.61 23.46 -30.02
C SER A 191 -13.36 21.94 -29.92
N PRO A 192 -13.98 21.07 -30.76
CA PRO A 192 -15.14 21.21 -31.63
C PRO A 192 -16.26 20.15 -31.36
N ARG A 193 -17.43 20.39 -31.95
CA ARG A 193 -18.63 19.54 -31.93
C ARG A 193 -18.38 18.13 -32.47
N VAL A 194 -18.60 17.10 -31.63
CA VAL A 194 -18.81 15.72 -32.08
C VAL A 194 -20.31 15.50 -32.27
N ARG A 195 -20.75 15.26 -33.52
CA ARG A 195 -22.12 14.84 -33.85
C ARG A 195 -22.30 13.38 -33.42
N SER A 196 -23.10 13.15 -32.39
CA SER A 196 -23.59 11.83 -32.01
C SER A 196 -24.62 11.32 -33.03
N ARG A 197 -24.26 10.31 -33.82
CA ARG A 197 -25.23 9.49 -34.57
C ARG A 197 -25.92 8.54 -33.58
N LYS A 198 -27.25 8.61 -33.50
CA LYS A 198 -28.08 7.62 -32.81
C LYS A 198 -28.11 6.32 -33.64
N PRO A 199 -28.15 5.13 -33.02
CA PRO A 199 -28.39 3.89 -33.72
C PRO A 199 -29.89 3.74 -33.99
N THR A 200 -30.29 3.53 -35.25
CA THR A 200 -31.63 3.10 -35.62
C THR A 200 -31.56 1.61 -35.94
N MET A 201 -32.08 0.77 -35.04
CA MET A 201 -32.49 -0.60 -35.37
C MET A 201 -33.90 -0.54 -35.94
N ALA A 202 -34.10 -1.09 -37.15
CA ALA A 202 -35.34 -1.75 -37.57
C ALA A 202 -35.22 -2.27 -39.01
N GLY A 203 -35.68 -3.51 -39.22
CA GLY A 203 -36.42 -3.86 -40.44
C GLY A 203 -35.68 -4.66 -41.49
N HIS A 204 -35.84 -5.99 -41.41
CA HIS A 204 -35.51 -6.97 -42.43
C HIS A 204 -36.05 -6.61 -43.82
N ALA A 205 -35.24 -6.87 -44.83
CA ALA A 205 -35.55 -6.72 -46.24
C ALA A 205 -36.62 -7.73 -46.69
N ALA A 206 -37.63 -7.21 -47.39
CA ALA A 206 -38.54 -7.97 -48.22
C ALA A 206 -37.81 -8.45 -49.49
N PHE A 207 -38.02 -9.73 -49.80
CA PHE A 207 -37.61 -10.43 -51.01
C PHE A 207 -38.70 -10.26 -52.08
N ALA A 208 -38.31 -9.93 -53.32
CA ALA A 208 -39.15 -9.89 -54.52
C ALA A 208 -38.22 -10.07 -55.74
N PRO A 209 -38.70 -10.45 -56.94
CA PRO A 209 -40.10 -10.68 -57.36
C PRO A 209 -40.55 -12.14 -57.36
#